data_AF-A0A3P6UZ19-F1
#
_entry.id   AF-A0A3P6UZ19-F1
#
_cell.length_a   1.000
_cell.length_b   1.000
_cell.length_c   1.000
_cell.angle_alpha   90.00
_cell.angle_beta   90.00
_cell.angle_gamma   90.00
#
_symmetry.space_group_name_H-M   'P 1'
#
loop_
_entity.id
_entity.type
_entity.pdbx_description
1 polymer ?
#
loop_
_entity_poly.entity_id
_entity_poly.type
_entity_poly.pdbx_seq_one_letter_code
_entity_poly.pdbx_strand_id
1 'polypeptide(L)'
;MTFSGYPGHASREVVLIVASLSTCDPSSIFGTFELLKRYQIRCSVISLSAEVFVFKKLCSITSGRHNVVLDSTHFEIILNEHTNPPISGRNAESSVVRMGFPAHEGIDSPSFCLCHQSEIRSPGGRGFFCPQCGARYCSLPVECRICKLTLISAPQLARSLHNLLPLPAFEEIDTTKGTCFACVRQLDDKSFLCKDCKSTFCIDCDVLLHESLQICPGCKSGVK
;
A
#
# COMPACT_ATOMS: atom_id res chain seq x y z
N MET A 1 -22.01 0.57 2.89
CA MET A 1 -20.85 1.21 2.24
C MET A 1 -21.14 1.28 0.75
N THR A 2 -21.26 2.48 0.18
CA THR A 2 -21.52 2.64 -1.26
C THR A 2 -20.23 3.00 -1.98
N PHE A 3 -19.70 2.07 -2.77
CA PHE A 3 -18.53 2.30 -3.63
C PHE A 3 -18.82 3.22 -4.83
N SER A 4 -20.06 3.69 -4.99
CA SER A 4 -20.52 4.49 -6.14
C SER A 4 -19.88 5.86 -6.24
N GLY A 5 -19.28 6.39 -5.17
CA GLY A 5 -18.60 7.68 -5.17
C GLY A 5 -17.12 7.63 -5.56
N TYR A 6 -16.53 6.43 -5.71
CA TYR A 6 -15.11 6.29 -6.05
C TYR A 6 -14.88 6.28 -7.55
N PRO A 7 -13.82 6.95 -8.05
CA PRO A 7 -13.51 6.99 -9.46
C PRO A 7 -13.14 5.60 -10.00
N GLY A 8 -13.30 5.41 -11.31
CA GLY A 8 -13.06 4.11 -11.98
C GLY A 8 -11.60 3.65 -11.96
N HIS A 9 -10.65 4.59 -11.87
CA HIS A 9 -9.22 4.28 -11.77
C HIS A 9 -8.78 3.79 -10.37
N ALA A 10 -9.64 3.90 -9.36
CA ALA A 10 -9.34 3.42 -8.01
C ALA A 10 -9.67 1.93 -7.92
N SER A 11 -8.74 1.12 -7.38
CA SER A 11 -9.06 -0.27 -7.07
C SER A 11 -10.11 -0.31 -5.95
N ARG A 12 -11.15 -1.12 -6.16
CA ARG A 12 -12.25 -1.30 -5.20
C ARG A 12 -12.09 -2.66 -4.56
N GLU A 13 -11.61 -2.66 -3.33
CA GLU A 13 -11.24 -3.87 -2.62
C GLU A 13 -11.96 -3.98 -1.29
N VAL A 14 -12.39 -5.20 -0.96
CA VAL A 14 -12.98 -5.54 0.33
C VAL A 14 -12.24 -6.75 0.88
N VAL A 15 -11.67 -6.62 2.07
CA VAL A 15 -11.10 -7.76 2.82
C VAL A 15 -12.05 -8.06 3.98
N LEU A 16 -12.63 -9.25 3.99
CA LEU A 16 -13.50 -9.71 5.07
C LEU A 16 -12.76 -10.71 5.96
N ILE A 17 -12.75 -10.47 7.26
CA ILE A 17 -12.25 -11.42 8.26
C ILE A 17 -13.46 -12.06 8.91
N VAL A 18 -13.62 -13.37 8.77
CA VAL A 18 -14.83 -14.09 9.21
C VAL A 18 -14.46 -15.26 10.12
N ALA A 19 -15.06 -15.26 11.31
CA ALA A 19 -14.98 -16.36 12.27
C ALA A 19 -16.14 -17.38 12.12
N SER A 20 -17.27 -16.94 11.55
CA SER A 20 -18.47 -17.77 11.42
C SER A 20 -18.38 -18.74 10.24
N LEU A 21 -18.98 -19.92 10.42
CA LEU A 21 -19.15 -20.92 9.36
C LEU A 21 -20.46 -20.75 8.58
N SER A 22 -21.37 -19.93 9.10
CA SER A 22 -22.67 -19.65 8.48
C SER A 22 -22.87 -18.16 8.28
N THR A 23 -23.57 -17.80 7.21
CA THR A 23 -24.07 -16.45 6.94
C THR A 23 -25.59 -16.47 6.96
N CYS A 24 -26.20 -15.41 7.50
CA CYS A 24 -27.65 -15.27 7.60
C CYS A 24 -28.08 -14.09 6.75
N ASP A 25 -28.25 -14.33 5.46
CA ASP A 25 -28.59 -13.30 4.48
C ASP A 25 -30.09 -13.31 4.16
N PRO A 26 -30.77 -12.15 4.12
CA PRO A 26 -32.21 -12.08 3.86
C PRO A 26 -32.59 -12.34 2.39
N SER A 27 -31.61 -12.40 1.49
CA SER A 27 -31.82 -12.54 0.05
C SER A 27 -30.71 -13.40 -0.58
N SER A 28 -30.87 -13.76 -1.86
CA SER A 28 -29.88 -14.57 -2.58
C SER A 28 -28.55 -13.84 -2.77
N ILE A 29 -27.54 -14.29 -2.05
CA ILE A 29 -26.15 -13.78 -2.12
C ILE A 29 -25.52 -13.91 -3.51
N PHE A 30 -25.97 -14.86 -4.33
CA PHE A 30 -25.45 -15.04 -5.69
C PHE A 30 -25.79 -13.86 -6.60
N GLY A 31 -26.95 -13.22 -6.38
CA GLY A 31 -27.28 -11.96 -7.07
C GLY A 31 -26.32 -10.84 -6.69
N THR A 32 -25.94 -10.77 -5.40
CA THR A 32 -24.93 -9.82 -4.91
C THR A 32 -23.56 -10.09 -5.53
N PHE A 33 -23.15 -11.34 -5.73
CA PHE A 33 -21.87 -11.67 -6.37
C PHE A 33 -21.78 -11.13 -7.80
N GLU A 34 -22.86 -11.27 -8.57
CA GLU A 34 -22.93 -10.71 -9.92
C GLU A 34 -22.92 -9.18 -9.92
N LEU A 35 -23.57 -8.54 -8.93
CA LEU A 35 -23.48 -7.09 -8.76
C LEU A 35 -22.04 -6.65 -8.45
N LEU A 36 -21.36 -7.31 -7.51
CA LEU A 36 -19.97 -7.01 -7.15
C LEU A 36 -19.04 -7.14 -8.36
N LYS A 37 -19.22 -8.20 -9.15
CA LYS A 37 -18.49 -8.40 -10.41
C LYS A 37 -18.74 -7.27 -11.41
N ARG A 38 -20.00 -6.85 -11.60
CA ARG A 38 -20.35 -5.72 -12.50
C ARG A 38 -19.72 -4.41 -12.05
N TYR A 39 -19.64 -4.15 -10.75
CA TYR A 39 -18.99 -2.96 -10.20
C TYR A 39 -17.46 -3.06 -10.10
N GLN A 40 -16.87 -4.16 -10.59
CA GLN A 40 -15.44 -4.47 -10.50
C GLN A 40 -14.88 -4.37 -9.07
N ILE A 41 -15.66 -4.85 -8.10
CA ILE A 41 -15.24 -4.91 -6.70
C ILE A 41 -14.59 -6.26 -6.45
N ARG A 42 -13.33 -6.23 -6.02
CA ARG A 42 -12.57 -7.43 -5.63
C ARG A 42 -12.81 -7.72 -4.15
N CYS A 43 -13.29 -8.93 -3.84
CA CYS A 43 -13.54 -9.35 -2.46
C CYS A 43 -12.60 -10.49 -2.08
N SER A 44 -11.79 -10.28 -1.04
CA SER A 44 -10.97 -11.33 -0.43
C SER A 44 -11.50 -11.65 0.96
N VAL A 45 -11.43 -12.92 1.36
CA VAL A 45 -12.00 -13.40 2.61
C VAL A 45 -10.95 -14.23 3.36
N ILE A 46 -10.72 -13.88 4.63
CA ILE A 46 -9.87 -14.60 5.57
C ILE A 46 -10.79 -15.31 6.57
N SER A 47 -10.84 -16.64 6.50
CA SER A 47 -11.68 -17.48 7.37
C SER A 47 -10.84 -18.04 8.52
N LEU A 48 -11.29 -17.91 9.77
CA LEU A 48 -10.49 -18.28 10.94
C LEU A 48 -10.43 -19.78 11.26
N SER A 49 -11.35 -20.60 10.73
CA SER A 49 -11.46 -21.99 11.19
C SER A 49 -11.65 -22.99 10.06
N ALA A 50 -12.61 -22.75 9.16
CA ALA A 50 -12.86 -23.67 8.06
C ALA A 50 -13.16 -22.93 6.76
N GLU A 51 -12.99 -23.66 5.67
CA GLU A 51 -13.38 -23.22 4.35
C GLU A 51 -14.91 -23.29 4.18
N VAL A 52 -15.50 -22.16 3.81
CA VAL A 52 -16.94 -22.07 3.50
C VAL A 52 -17.11 -21.89 2.01
N PHE A 53 -17.87 -22.79 1.38
CA PHE A 53 -18.11 -22.81 -0.07
C PHE A 53 -18.56 -21.46 -0.63
N VAL A 54 -19.46 -20.78 0.10
CA VAL A 54 -19.99 -19.46 -0.27
C VAL A 54 -18.88 -18.42 -0.42
N PHE A 55 -17.95 -18.35 0.54
CA PHE A 55 -16.83 -17.40 0.51
C PHE A 55 -15.81 -17.74 -0.57
N LYS A 56 -15.53 -19.04 -0.77
CA LYS A 56 -14.70 -19.50 -1.90
C LYS A 56 -15.29 -19.06 -3.24
N LYS A 57 -16.61 -19.23 -3.40
CA LYS A 57 -17.32 -18.85 -4.62
C LYS A 57 -17.30 -17.32 -4.84
N LEU A 58 -17.52 -16.53 -3.79
CA LEU A 58 -17.41 -15.07 -3.83
C LEU A 58 -16.03 -14.63 -4.33
N CYS A 59 -14.95 -15.15 -3.72
CA CYS A 59 -13.59 -14.79 -4.08
C CYS A 59 -13.26 -15.20 -5.52
N SER A 60 -13.69 -16.40 -5.94
CA SER A 60 -13.52 -16.88 -7.32
C SER A 60 -14.22 -16.01 -8.36
N ILE A 61 -15.43 -15.51 -8.07
CA ILE A 61 -16.19 -14.64 -8.99
C ILE A 61 -15.58 -13.24 -9.07
N THR A 62 -15.16 -12.69 -7.94
CA THR A 62 -14.65 -11.31 -7.81
C THR A 62 -13.13 -11.20 -8.04
N SER A 63 -12.46 -12.29 -8.39
CA SER A 63 -11.00 -12.35 -8.56
C SER A 63 -10.22 -11.96 -7.30
N GLY A 64 -10.77 -12.25 -6.13
CA GLY A 64 -10.10 -12.10 -4.84
C GLY A 64 -9.51 -13.42 -4.34
N ARG A 65 -9.06 -13.43 -3.08
CA ARG A 65 -8.44 -14.60 -2.44
C ARG A 65 -9.25 -15.08 -1.25
N HIS A 66 -9.37 -16.40 -1.10
CA HIS A 66 -9.96 -17.04 0.08
C HIS A 66 -8.85 -17.81 0.81
N ASN A 67 -8.58 -17.42 2.05
CA ASN A 67 -7.53 -18.02 2.87
C ASN A 67 -8.15 -18.53 4.17
N VAL A 68 -7.70 -19.70 4.64
CA VAL A 68 -8.10 -20.27 5.93
C VAL A 68 -6.91 -20.18 6.88
N VAL A 69 -7.13 -19.53 8.01
CA VAL A 69 -6.12 -19.34 9.05
C VAL A 69 -5.91 -20.66 9.79
N LEU A 70 -4.65 -20.98 10.07
CA LEU A 70 -4.26 -22.20 10.79
C LEU A 70 -3.87 -21.86 12.23
N ASP A 71 -3.03 -20.84 12.39
CA ASP A 71 -2.51 -20.32 13.65
C ASP A 71 -2.32 -18.80 13.56
N SER A 72 -1.90 -18.19 14.68
CA SER A 72 -1.72 -16.72 14.77
C SER A 72 -0.63 -16.20 13.84
N THR A 73 0.45 -16.96 13.67
CA THR A 73 1.55 -16.60 12.76
C THR A 73 1.10 -16.64 11.31
N HIS A 74 0.34 -17.67 10.90
CA HIS A 74 -0.24 -17.71 9.55
C HIS A 74 -1.23 -16.56 9.32
N PHE A 75 -2.01 -16.16 10.34
CA PHE A 75 -2.88 -14.99 10.22
C PHE A 75 -2.10 -13.71 9.93
N GLU A 76 -1.00 -13.47 10.65
CA GLU A 76 -0.13 -12.31 10.44
C GLU A 76 0.46 -12.30 9.03
N ILE A 77 0.90 -13.45 8.53
CA ILE A 77 1.41 -13.60 7.16
C ILE A 77 0.33 -13.23 6.15
N ILE A 78 -0.87 -13.80 6.25
CA ILE A 78 -1.99 -13.51 5.34
C ILE A 78 -2.38 -12.03 5.39
N LEU A 79 -2.42 -11.44 6.58
CA LEU A 79 -2.74 -10.03 6.75
C LEU A 79 -1.67 -9.15 6.08
N ASN A 80 -0.39 -9.51 6.24
CA ASN A 80 0.72 -8.80 5.63
C ASN A 80 0.70 -8.90 4.10
N GLU A 81 0.31 -10.05 3.53
CA GLU A 81 0.12 -10.20 2.08
C GLU A 81 -0.91 -9.21 1.51
N HIS A 82 -1.95 -8.88 2.29
CA HIS A 82 -2.97 -7.90 1.91
C HIS A 82 -2.51 -6.44 2.04
N THR A 83 -1.34 -6.16 2.63
CA THR A 83 -0.76 -4.81 2.63
C THR A 83 -0.13 -4.44 1.29
N ASN A 84 0.27 -5.44 0.50
CA ASN A 84 0.79 -5.25 -0.84
C ASN A 84 -0.36 -4.96 -1.81
N PRO A 85 -0.27 -3.90 -2.64
CA PRO A 85 -1.31 -3.60 -3.60
C PRO A 85 -1.43 -4.75 -4.61
N PRO A 86 -2.65 -5.22 -4.91
CA PRO A 86 -2.80 -6.31 -5.86
C PRO A 86 -2.45 -5.88 -7.27
N ILE A 87 -2.02 -6.86 -8.07
CA ILE A 87 -1.79 -6.69 -9.49
C ILE A 87 -3.12 -6.31 -10.15
N SER A 88 -3.14 -5.15 -10.80
CA SER A 88 -4.29 -4.67 -11.56
C SER A 88 -4.47 -5.49 -12.84
N GLY A 89 -5.72 -5.75 -13.22
CA GLY A 89 -6.03 -6.41 -14.49
C GLY A 89 -5.60 -5.55 -15.69
N ARG A 90 -5.29 -6.18 -16.82
CA ARG A 90 -4.83 -5.49 -18.05
C ARG A 90 -5.80 -4.42 -18.58
N ASN A 91 -7.08 -4.51 -18.23
CA ASN A 91 -8.15 -3.61 -18.68
C ASN A 91 -8.56 -2.58 -17.61
N ALA A 92 -7.72 -2.36 -16.59
CA ALA A 92 -8.00 -1.34 -15.58
C ALA A 92 -7.98 0.05 -16.22
N GLU A 93 -8.96 0.88 -15.87
CA GLU A 93 -8.98 2.28 -16.30
C GLU A 93 -7.76 3.00 -15.72
N SER A 94 -6.86 3.47 -16.59
CA SER A 94 -5.78 4.36 -16.20
C SER A 94 -6.17 5.77 -16.59
N SER A 95 -6.28 6.64 -15.59
CA SER A 95 -6.57 8.06 -15.80
C SER A 95 -5.59 8.90 -15.01
N VAL A 96 -5.12 10.00 -15.59
CA VAL A 96 -4.23 10.93 -14.91
C VAL A 96 -5.04 11.69 -13.87
N VAL A 97 -4.68 11.52 -12.60
CA VAL A 97 -5.32 12.22 -11.49
C VAL A 97 -4.55 13.51 -11.22
N ARG A 98 -5.26 14.63 -11.16
CA ARG A 98 -4.66 15.89 -10.71
C ARG A 98 -4.43 15.81 -9.19
N MET A 99 -3.19 16.00 -8.77
CA MET A 99 -2.80 16.03 -7.35
C MET A 99 -2.14 17.37 -7.01
N GLY A 100 -2.29 17.79 -5.76
CA GLY A 100 -1.60 18.96 -5.21
C GLY A 100 -0.52 18.53 -4.22
N PHE A 101 0.66 19.15 -4.33
CA PHE A 101 1.81 18.94 -3.43
C PHE A 101 2.08 20.20 -2.62
N PRO A 102 1.27 20.50 -1.60
CA PRO A 102 1.43 21.72 -0.82
C PRO A 102 2.67 21.64 0.07
N ALA A 103 3.42 22.74 0.14
CA ALA A 103 4.53 22.89 1.07
C ALA A 103 4.00 23.07 2.51
N HIS A 104 4.82 22.67 3.49
CA HIS A 104 4.52 22.91 4.89
C HIS A 104 5.02 24.30 5.26
N GLU A 105 4.10 25.22 5.50
CA GLU A 105 4.39 26.63 5.70
C GLU A 105 4.00 27.11 7.09
N GLY A 106 4.74 28.09 7.59
CA GLY A 106 4.39 28.86 8.77
C GLY A 106 3.30 29.87 8.43
N ILE A 107 2.39 30.10 9.37
CA ILE A 107 1.23 30.94 9.14
C ILE A 107 1.43 32.23 9.92
N ASP A 108 1.74 33.29 9.19
CA ASP A 108 2.03 34.60 9.74
C ASP A 108 0.76 35.44 9.97
N SER A 109 -0.33 35.08 9.28
CA SER A 109 -1.64 35.76 9.38
C SER A 109 -2.77 34.79 9.77
N PRO A 110 -3.76 35.21 10.58
CA PRO A 110 -4.87 34.35 10.98
C PRO A 110 -5.63 33.83 9.75
N SER A 111 -5.67 32.50 9.61
CA SER A 111 -6.33 31.81 8.49
C SER A 111 -7.23 30.68 9.00
N PHE A 112 -8.43 30.57 8.43
CA PHE A 112 -9.38 29.52 8.78
C PHE A 112 -8.87 28.15 8.30
N CYS A 113 -8.76 27.21 9.23
CA CYS A 113 -8.45 25.83 8.91
C CYS A 113 -9.74 25.05 8.64
N LEU A 114 -9.80 24.36 7.50
CA LEU A 114 -10.96 23.54 7.15
C LEU A 114 -11.01 22.18 7.88
N CYS A 115 -9.94 21.80 8.60
CA CYS A 115 -9.90 20.57 9.39
C CYS A 115 -10.64 20.70 10.73
N HIS A 116 -10.57 21.88 11.36
CA HIS A 116 -11.02 22.11 12.74
C HIS A 116 -11.85 23.38 12.81
N GLN A 117 -12.97 23.38 12.08
CA GLN A 117 -13.84 24.54 11.88
C GLN A 117 -14.36 25.18 13.18
N SER A 118 -14.20 24.49 14.32
CA SER A 118 -14.66 24.88 15.67
C SER A 118 -13.55 25.14 16.70
N GLU A 119 -12.27 24.93 16.40
CA GLU A 119 -11.18 25.15 17.37
C GLU A 119 -10.46 26.47 17.10
N ILE A 120 -10.59 27.43 18.03
CA ILE A 120 -9.78 28.64 18.07
C ILE A 120 -8.36 28.24 18.48
N ARG A 121 -7.53 27.85 17.51
CA ARG A 121 -6.09 27.66 17.74
C ARG A 121 -5.38 29.00 17.72
N SER A 122 -4.27 29.06 18.45
CA SER A 122 -3.40 30.23 18.52
C SER A 122 -3.05 30.77 17.12
N PRO A 123 -2.91 32.11 16.97
CA PRO A 123 -2.67 32.77 15.68
C PRO A 123 -1.32 32.42 15.03
N GLY A 124 -0.48 31.62 15.71
CA GLY A 124 0.70 30.98 15.15
C GLY A 124 0.44 29.49 14.93
N GLY A 125 0.70 29.01 13.72
CA GLY A 125 0.63 27.59 13.41
C GLY A 125 1.40 27.26 12.14
N ARG A 126 1.64 25.97 11.94
CA ARG A 126 2.11 25.46 10.64
C ARG A 126 0.96 24.71 9.97
N GLY A 127 0.97 24.66 8.65
CA GLY A 127 -0.05 23.96 7.89
C GLY A 127 0.30 23.86 6.42
N PHE A 128 -0.66 23.34 5.68
CA PHE A 128 -0.56 23.13 4.24
C PHE A 128 -1.63 23.96 3.55
N PHE A 129 -1.25 24.74 2.55
CA PHE A 129 -2.17 25.53 1.74
C PHE A 129 -2.46 24.82 0.42
N CYS A 130 -3.74 24.63 0.11
CA CYS A 130 -4.14 24.07 -1.18
C CYS A 130 -3.65 24.98 -2.32
N PRO A 131 -2.88 24.47 -3.31
CA PRO A 131 -2.31 25.29 -4.37
C PRO A 131 -3.36 25.87 -5.33
N GLN A 132 -4.58 25.29 -5.35
CA GLN A 132 -5.64 25.73 -6.26
C GLN A 132 -6.61 26.73 -5.63
N CYS A 133 -6.92 26.63 -4.34
CA CYS A 133 -7.92 27.48 -3.68
C CYS A 133 -7.43 28.20 -2.42
N GLY A 134 -6.18 27.96 -1.98
CA GLY A 134 -5.61 28.59 -0.78
C GLY A 134 -6.18 28.08 0.55
N ALA A 135 -7.04 27.05 0.56
CA ALA A 135 -7.58 26.48 1.79
C ALA A 135 -6.48 25.86 2.67
N ARG A 136 -6.56 26.09 3.98
CA ARG A 136 -5.61 25.57 4.96
C ARG A 136 -6.02 24.20 5.51
N TYR A 137 -5.05 23.30 5.58
CA TYR A 137 -5.14 21.98 6.21
C TYR A 137 -4.01 21.78 7.24
N CYS A 138 -4.31 21.06 8.32
CA CYS A 138 -3.31 20.75 9.37
C CYS A 138 -2.44 19.54 9.03
N SER A 139 -2.95 18.60 8.24
CA SER A 139 -2.27 17.35 7.90
C SER A 139 -2.54 16.95 6.45
N LEU A 140 -1.68 16.07 5.93
CA LEU A 140 -1.81 15.40 4.64
C LEU A 140 -1.72 13.88 4.86
N PRO A 141 -2.36 13.04 4.02
CA PRO A 141 -3.11 13.38 2.81
C PRO A 141 -4.57 13.78 3.08
N VAL A 142 -5.11 14.72 2.29
CA VAL A 142 -6.52 15.17 2.43
C VAL A 142 -7.10 15.55 1.06
N GLU A 143 -8.37 15.22 0.81
CA GLU A 143 -9.13 15.78 -0.31
C GLU A 143 -9.65 17.18 0.04
N CYS A 144 -9.30 18.19 -0.76
CA CYS A 144 -9.72 19.55 -0.50
C CYS A 144 -11.25 19.69 -0.59
N ARG A 145 -11.90 20.19 0.46
CA ARG A 145 -13.36 20.33 0.49
C ARG A 145 -13.91 21.39 -0.47
N ILE A 146 -13.09 22.37 -0.86
CA ILE A 146 -13.48 23.48 -1.74
C ILE A 146 -13.31 23.07 -3.22
N CYS A 147 -12.09 22.70 -3.62
CA CYS A 147 -11.77 22.42 -5.02
C CYS A 147 -11.70 20.94 -5.38
N LYS A 148 -11.87 20.01 -4.42
CA LYS A 148 -11.83 18.55 -4.62
C LYS A 148 -10.48 17.99 -5.09
N LEU A 149 -9.43 18.81 -5.07
CA LEU A 149 -8.07 18.37 -5.36
C LEU A 149 -7.53 17.49 -4.23
N THR A 150 -6.97 16.34 -4.56
CA THR A 150 -6.26 15.47 -3.60
C THR A 150 -4.91 16.10 -3.25
N LEU A 151 -4.72 16.42 -1.97
CA LEU A 151 -3.48 16.98 -1.44
C LEU A 151 -2.66 15.86 -0.80
N ILE A 152 -1.42 15.68 -1.26
CA ILE A 152 -0.50 14.65 -0.77
C ILE A 152 0.90 15.23 -0.66
N SER A 153 1.73 14.68 0.23
CA SER A 153 3.15 15.05 0.25
C SER A 153 3.93 14.22 -0.78
N ALA A 154 4.85 14.86 -1.50
CA ALA A 154 5.71 14.16 -2.46
C ALA A 154 6.50 12.98 -1.83
N PRO A 155 7.02 13.09 -0.59
CA PRO A 155 7.68 11.96 0.07
C PRO A 155 6.75 10.77 0.36
N GLN A 156 5.48 11.01 0.73
CA GLN A 156 4.52 9.93 0.94
C GLN A 156 4.25 9.16 -0.36
N LEU A 157 4.13 9.88 -1.49
CA LEU A 157 3.99 9.25 -2.80
C LEU A 157 5.26 8.49 -3.19
N ALA A 158 6.45 9.07 -2.98
CA ALA A 158 7.72 8.41 -3.27
C ALA A 158 7.92 7.10 -2.49
N ARG A 159 7.41 6.98 -1.25
CA ARG A 159 7.44 5.70 -0.52
C ARG A 159 6.58 4.63 -1.17
N SER A 160 5.47 4.99 -1.80
CA SER A 160 4.63 4.01 -2.53
C SER A 160 5.31 3.49 -3.80
N LEU A 161 6.36 4.17 -4.28
CA LEU A 161 7.12 3.78 -5.47
C LEU A 161 7.84 2.44 -5.28
N HIS A 162 8.15 2.05 -4.03
CA HIS A 162 8.77 0.75 -3.77
C HIS A 162 7.86 -0.42 -4.16
N ASN A 163 6.54 -0.25 -4.06
CA ASN A 163 5.58 -1.26 -4.53
C ASN A 163 5.58 -1.40 -6.05
N LEU A 164 6.01 -0.36 -6.77
CA LEU A 164 6.09 -0.36 -8.24
C LEU A 164 7.44 -0.91 -8.73
N LEU A 165 8.50 -0.73 -7.94
CA LEU A 165 9.86 -1.12 -8.29
C LEU A 165 10.47 -1.91 -7.12
N PRO A 166 10.02 -3.15 -6.88
CA PRO A 166 10.58 -3.97 -5.82
C PRO A 166 12.03 -4.32 -6.13
N LEU A 167 12.85 -4.39 -5.08
CA LEU A 167 14.23 -4.84 -5.17
C LEU A 167 14.25 -6.32 -5.64
N PRO A 168 14.91 -6.65 -6.77
CA PRO A 168 15.02 -8.04 -7.19
C PRO A 168 15.87 -8.84 -6.21
N ALA A 169 15.42 -10.06 -5.92
CA ALA A 169 16.14 -11.00 -5.05
C ALA A 169 17.59 -11.19 -5.51
N PHE A 170 18.50 -11.10 -4.54
CA PHE A 170 19.93 -11.33 -4.75
C PHE A 170 20.21 -12.81 -5.01
N GLU A 171 21.30 -13.08 -5.71
CA GLU A 171 21.74 -14.43 -6.02
C GLU A 171 22.64 -14.96 -4.91
N GLU A 172 22.29 -16.11 -4.33
CA GLU A 172 23.10 -16.77 -3.30
C GLU A 172 24.35 -17.39 -3.94
N ILE A 173 25.53 -17.01 -3.44
CA ILE A 173 26.83 -17.49 -3.91
C ILE A 173 27.69 -18.00 -2.76
N ASP A 174 28.46 -19.05 -3.03
CA ASP A 174 29.47 -19.55 -2.09
C ASP A 174 30.69 -18.61 -2.10
N THR A 175 31.03 -18.05 -0.94
CA THR A 175 32.10 -17.06 -0.81
C THR A 175 33.15 -17.56 0.17
N THR A 176 34.39 -17.68 -0.31
CA THR A 176 35.48 -18.17 0.52
C THR A 176 36.18 -17.06 1.31
N LYS A 177 36.25 -15.83 0.75
CA LYS A 177 36.84 -14.64 1.38
C LYS A 177 36.22 -13.37 0.80
N GLY A 178 35.87 -12.40 1.65
CA GLY A 178 35.37 -11.10 1.23
C GLY A 178 34.81 -10.28 2.38
N THR A 179 34.46 -9.03 2.11
CA THR A 179 33.75 -8.16 3.05
C THR A 179 32.42 -7.73 2.45
N CYS A 180 31.40 -7.59 3.29
CA CYS A 180 30.10 -7.10 2.88
C CYS A 180 30.20 -5.63 2.45
N PHE A 181 29.62 -5.30 1.29
CA PHE A 181 29.64 -3.94 0.76
C PHE A 181 28.98 -2.91 1.69
N ALA A 182 27.91 -3.29 2.39
CA ALA A 182 27.13 -2.37 3.22
C ALA A 182 27.69 -2.20 4.64
N CYS A 183 28.01 -3.31 5.33
CA CYS A 183 28.41 -3.28 6.75
C CYS A 183 29.90 -3.51 6.98
N VAL A 184 30.67 -3.82 5.92
CA VAL A 184 32.12 -4.07 5.96
C VAL A 184 32.54 -5.25 6.85
N ARG A 185 31.58 -6.05 7.33
CA ARG A 185 31.86 -7.30 8.05
C ARG A 185 32.41 -8.36 7.11
N GLN A 186 33.20 -9.30 7.63
CA GLN A 186 33.61 -10.48 6.86
C GLN A 186 32.38 -11.28 6.46
N LEU A 187 32.39 -11.78 5.22
CA LEU A 187 31.33 -12.63 4.69
C LEU A 187 31.50 -14.05 5.23
N ASP A 188 30.38 -14.67 5.56
CA ASP A 188 30.31 -16.11 5.86
C ASP A 188 30.45 -16.94 4.56
N ASP A 189 30.38 -18.26 4.68
CA ASP A 189 30.48 -19.20 3.55
C ASP A 189 29.45 -18.91 2.44
N LYS A 190 28.31 -18.32 2.80
CA LYS A 190 27.23 -17.93 1.89
C LYS A 190 27.05 -16.42 1.89
N SER A 191 26.97 -15.84 0.69
CA SER A 191 26.69 -14.41 0.53
C SER A 191 25.72 -14.14 -0.61
N PHE A 192 25.19 -12.92 -0.65
CA PHE A 192 24.14 -12.52 -1.57
C PHE A 192 24.67 -11.47 -2.56
N LEU A 193 24.61 -11.80 -3.85
CA LEU A 193 25.11 -10.97 -4.94
C LEU A 193 23.97 -10.22 -5.63
N CYS A 194 24.09 -8.89 -5.71
CA CYS A 194 23.17 -8.10 -6.52
C CYS A 194 23.46 -8.27 -8.02
N LYS A 195 22.44 -8.60 -8.81
CA LYS A 195 22.58 -8.87 -10.27
C LYS A 195 22.96 -7.64 -11.10
N ASP A 196 22.59 -6.44 -10.64
CA ASP A 196 22.83 -5.20 -11.39
C ASP A 196 24.20 -4.59 -11.09
N CYS A 197 24.53 -4.36 -9.81
CA CYS A 197 25.80 -3.73 -9.42
C CYS A 197 26.92 -4.72 -9.09
N LYS A 198 26.63 -6.04 -9.05
CA LYS A 198 27.57 -7.12 -8.69
C LYS A 198 28.25 -6.93 -7.34
N SER A 199 27.61 -6.18 -6.43
CA SER A 199 28.08 -6.02 -5.04
C SER A 199 27.58 -7.18 -4.17
N THR A 200 28.40 -7.56 -3.19
CA THR A 200 28.15 -8.71 -2.32
C THR A 200 27.72 -8.26 -0.92
N PHE A 201 26.69 -8.91 -0.39
CA PHE A 201 26.07 -8.60 0.90
C PHE A 201 26.02 -9.84 1.80
N CYS A 202 26.10 -9.64 3.12
CA CYS A 202 25.82 -10.70 4.10
C CYS A 202 24.31 -10.90 4.28
N ILE A 203 23.91 -11.97 4.96
CA ILE A 203 22.50 -12.30 5.22
C ILE A 203 21.74 -11.17 5.94
N ASP A 204 22.35 -10.58 6.99
CA ASP A 204 21.72 -9.48 7.73
C ASP A 204 21.45 -8.26 6.85
N CYS A 205 22.40 -7.94 5.95
CA CYS A 205 22.23 -6.84 5.02
C CYS A 205 21.20 -7.19 3.95
N ASP A 206 21.16 -8.42 3.45
CA ASP A 206 20.15 -8.86 2.49
C ASP A 206 18.73 -8.70 3.05
N VAL A 207 18.49 -9.16 4.27
CA VAL A 207 17.21 -9.02 4.98
C VAL A 207 16.85 -7.55 5.15
N LEU A 208 17.77 -6.72 5.66
CA LEU A 208 17.53 -5.28 5.84
C LEU A 208 17.18 -4.58 4.52
N LEU A 209 17.88 -4.93 3.44
CA LEU A 209 17.69 -4.34 2.13
C LEU A 209 16.36 -4.74 1.49
N HIS A 210 15.88 -5.97 1.68
CA HIS A 210 14.62 -6.43 1.11
C HIS A 210 13.38 -6.10 1.96
N GLU A 211 13.50 -6.10 3.29
CA GLU A 211 12.36 -5.85 4.19
C GLU A 211 12.15 -4.38 4.53
N SER A 212 13.24 -3.62 4.74
CA SER A 212 13.15 -2.26 5.26
C SER A 212 13.49 -1.17 4.24
N LEU A 213 14.61 -1.31 3.53
CA LEU A 213 15.12 -0.25 2.66
C LEU A 213 14.60 -0.33 1.22
N GLN A 214 14.34 -1.54 0.73
CA GLN A 214 13.86 -1.85 -0.63
C GLN A 214 14.68 -1.20 -1.75
N ILE A 215 15.97 -0.92 -1.49
CA ILE A 215 16.91 -0.29 -2.42
C ILE A 215 18.29 -0.93 -2.20
N CYS A 216 18.99 -1.31 -3.28
CA CYS A 216 20.40 -1.71 -3.20
C CYS A 216 21.31 -0.47 -3.12
N PRO A 217 22.17 -0.32 -2.10
CA PRO A 217 23.06 0.84 -1.96
C PRO A 217 24.18 0.89 -3.02
N GLY A 218 24.52 -0.25 -3.62
CA GLY A 218 25.51 -0.34 -4.69
C GLY A 218 24.95 0.05 -6.06
N CYS A 219 23.62 -0.03 -6.25
CA CYS A 219 22.99 0.42 -7.48
C CYS A 219 22.86 1.94 -7.46
N LYS A 220 23.49 2.63 -8.42
CA LYS A 220 23.25 4.06 -8.60
C LYS A 220 21.75 4.26 -8.86
N SER A 221 21.11 5.08 -8.03
CA SER A 221 19.72 5.50 -8.20
C SER A 221 19.57 6.18 -9.57
N GLY A 222 19.18 5.42 -10.59
CA GLY A 222 18.91 5.96 -11.93
C GLY A 222 19.47 5.20 -13.14
N VAL A 223 19.74 3.89 -13.08
CA VAL A 223 19.97 3.11 -14.32
C VAL A 223 19.20 1.79 -14.31
N LYS A 224 17.94 1.87 -14.72
CA LYS A 224 17.38 1.10 -15.86
C LYS A 224 16.06 1.74 -16.27
#